data_AF-A0A1V5KPT9-F1
#
_entry.id   AF-A0A1V5KPT9-F1
#
_cell.length_a   1.000
_cell.length_b   1.000
_cell.length_c   1.000
_cell.angle_alpha   90.00
_cell.angle_beta   90.00
_cell.angle_gamma   90.00
#
_symmetry.space_group_name_H-M   'P 1'
#
loop_
_entity.id
_entity.type
_entity.pdbx_description
1 polymer ?
#
loop_
_entity_poly.entity_id
_entity_poly.type
_entity_poly.pdbx_seq_one_letter_code
_entity_poly.pdbx_strand_id
1 'polypeptide(L)'
;MSRASYVKYLPEVVSGGLVIVDSTFVEGPYSEQYNLIRLPITDITREILGKPLAANIVALGLVNAAAGLVKDEALEKSILHRAPRGSEELNLQALRLGRSLYEQQDLHG
;
A
#
# COMPACT_ATOMS: atom_id res chain seq x y z
N MET A 1 -7.12 -3.74 -1.36
CA MET A 1 -7.68 -2.97 -0.22
C MET A 1 -9.08 -3.41 0.24
N SER A 2 -9.82 -4.29 -0.46
CA SER A 2 -11.12 -4.81 0.02
C SER A 2 -11.16 -6.33 0.03
N ARG A 3 -12.08 -6.90 0.81
CA ARG A 3 -12.33 -8.36 0.86
C ARG A 3 -12.73 -8.93 -0.50
N ALA A 4 -13.54 -8.19 -1.26
CA ALA A 4 -13.97 -8.62 -2.59
C ALA A 4 -12.78 -8.73 -3.56
N SER A 5 -11.85 -7.77 -3.55
CA SER A 5 -10.62 -7.85 -4.36
C SER A 5 -9.72 -8.99 -3.90
N TYR A 6 -9.58 -9.22 -2.60
CA TYR A 6 -8.78 -10.32 -2.07
C TYR A 6 -9.29 -11.67 -2.60
N VAL A 7 -10.57 -11.96 -2.45
CA VAL A 7 -11.16 -13.22 -2.93
C VAL A 7 -11.06 -13.37 -4.45
N LYS A 8 -11.26 -12.28 -5.19
CA LYS A 8 -11.26 -12.31 -6.66
C LYS A 8 -9.87 -12.56 -7.26
N TYR A 9 -8.84 -11.89 -6.75
CA TYR A 9 -7.53 -11.84 -7.41
C TYR A 9 -6.47 -12.73 -6.75
N LEU A 10 -6.62 -13.12 -5.49
CA LEU A 10 -5.65 -14.00 -4.82
C LEU A 10 -5.38 -15.32 -5.56
N PRO A 11 -6.37 -16.00 -6.18
CA PRO A 11 -6.12 -17.22 -6.93
C PRO A 11 -5.20 -17.05 -8.15
N GLU A 12 -5.05 -15.81 -8.65
CA GLU A 12 -4.17 -15.49 -9.79
C GLU A 12 -2.72 -15.26 -9.34
N VAL A 13 -2.46 -15.13 -8.03
CA VAL A 13 -1.12 -14.91 -7.49
C VAL A 13 -0.38 -16.25 -7.43
N VAL A 14 0.80 -16.29 -8.04
CA VAL A 14 1.69 -17.45 -8.00
C VAL A 14 2.23 -17.70 -6.59
N SER A 15 2.61 -18.94 -6.28
CA SER A 15 3.30 -19.27 -5.04
C SER A 15 4.57 -18.44 -4.89
N GLY A 16 4.83 -17.93 -3.68
CA GLY A 16 5.91 -16.98 -3.40
C GLY A 16 5.64 -15.55 -3.90
N GLY A 17 4.48 -15.30 -4.52
CA GLY A 17 4.08 -13.95 -4.93
C GLY A 17 3.89 -13.02 -3.73
N LEU A 18 4.20 -11.74 -3.93
CA LEU A 18 3.95 -10.68 -2.96
C LEU A 18 2.45 -10.38 -2.89
N VAL A 19 1.87 -10.46 -1.70
CA VAL A 19 0.48 -10.12 -1.44
C VAL A 19 0.45 -9.05 -0.35
N ILE A 20 -0.11 -7.89 -0.66
CA ILE A 20 -0.27 -6.79 0.29
C ILE A 20 -1.75 -6.63 0.64
N VAL A 21 -2.06 -6.72 1.92
CA VAL A 21 -3.44 -6.71 2.43
C VAL A 21 -3.65 -5.56 3.41
N ASP A 22 -4.74 -4.82 3.19
CA ASP A 22 -5.26 -3.89 4.18
C ASP A 22 -6.09 -4.65 5.23
N SER A 23 -5.51 -4.86 6.42
CA SER A 23 -6.16 -5.60 7.49
C SER A 23 -7.30 -4.84 8.16
N THR A 24 -7.55 -3.58 7.79
CA THR A 24 -8.74 -2.84 8.20
C THR A 24 -10.02 -3.50 7.66
N PHE A 25 -9.95 -4.14 6.48
CA PHE A 25 -11.12 -4.66 5.77
C PHE A 25 -11.02 -6.11 5.34
N VAL A 26 -9.81 -6.67 5.36
CA VAL A 26 -9.55 -8.04 4.94
C VAL A 26 -9.03 -8.80 6.14
N GLU A 27 -9.80 -9.81 6.51
CA GLU A 27 -9.46 -10.75 7.56
C GLU A 27 -9.02 -12.07 6.94
N GLY A 28 -8.33 -12.89 7.73
CA GLY A 28 -7.86 -14.21 7.30
C GLY A 28 -9.00 -15.21 7.02
N PRO A 29 -8.66 -16.46 6.69
CA PRO A 29 -7.32 -17.05 6.77
C PRO A 29 -6.38 -16.56 5.68
N TYR A 30 -5.10 -16.45 6.02
CA TYR A 30 -4.03 -16.16 5.05
C TYR A 30 -3.22 -17.43 4.79
N SER A 31 -2.70 -17.57 3.58
CA SER A 31 -1.86 -18.71 3.22
C SER A 31 -0.38 -18.37 3.38
N GLU A 32 0.39 -19.29 3.94
CA GLU A 32 1.86 -19.23 4.04
C GLU A 32 2.56 -19.39 2.69
N GLN A 33 1.83 -19.77 1.63
CA GLN A 33 2.39 -19.89 0.28
C GLN A 33 2.75 -18.54 -0.35
N TYR A 34 2.37 -17.42 0.26
CA TYR A 34 2.59 -16.07 -0.25
C TYR A 34 3.55 -15.28 0.63
N ASN A 35 4.31 -14.38 0.02
CA ASN A 35 5.03 -13.34 0.74
C ASN A 35 4.02 -12.27 1.15
N LEU A 36 3.46 -12.41 2.35
CA LEU A 36 2.33 -11.60 2.81
C LEU A 36 2.77 -10.41 3.65
N ILE A 37 2.41 -9.21 3.20
CA ILE A 37 2.47 -7.99 4.01
C ILE A 37 1.06 -7.63 4.43
N ARG A 38 0.85 -7.48 5.74
CA ARG A 38 -0.47 -7.19 6.32
C ARG A 38 -0.39 -6.01 7.26
N LEU A 39 -1.03 -4.91 6.87
CA LEU A 39 -1.04 -3.65 7.61
C LEU A 39 -2.46 -3.06 7.64
N PRO A 40 -2.88 -2.37 8.72
CA PRO A 40 -4.15 -1.65 8.75
C PRO A 40 -4.03 -0.31 8.00
N ILE A 41 -3.79 -0.38 6.69
CA ILE A 41 -3.40 0.77 5.84
C ILE A 41 -4.42 1.90 5.96
N THR A 42 -5.71 1.59 5.88
CA THR A 42 -6.76 2.63 5.95
C THR A 42 -6.82 3.31 7.32
N ASP A 43 -6.69 2.55 8.40
CA ASP A 43 -6.73 3.13 9.74
C ASP A 43 -5.47 3.95 10.05
N ILE A 44 -4.28 3.48 9.67
CA ILE A 44 -3.04 4.26 9.76
C ILE A 44 -3.16 5.57 8.95
N THR A 45 -3.70 5.49 7.74
CA THR A 45 -3.91 6.68 6.90
C THR A 45 -4.85 7.68 7.57
N ARG A 46 -5.92 7.18 8.20
CA ARG A 46 -6.88 8.01 8.93
C ARG A 46 -6.23 8.68 10.14
N GLU A 47 -5.43 7.94 10.89
CA GLU A 47 -4.77 8.42 12.10
C GLU A 47 -3.70 9.47 11.78
N ILE A 48 -2.84 9.20 10.79
CA ILE A 48 -1.68 10.05 10.49
C ILE A 48 -2.06 11.24 9.60
N LEU A 49 -2.88 11.02 8.58
CA LEU A 49 -3.18 12.04 7.56
C LEU A 49 -4.57 12.67 7.73
N GLY A 50 -5.44 12.12 8.59
CA GLY A 50 -6.82 12.59 8.76
C GLY A 50 -7.71 12.40 7.53
N LYS A 51 -7.21 11.70 6.49
CA LYS A 51 -7.84 11.57 5.17
C LYS A 51 -7.81 10.11 4.70
N PRO A 52 -8.75 9.26 5.17
CA PRO A 52 -8.76 7.83 4.83
C PRO A 52 -8.86 7.55 3.31
N LEU A 53 -9.38 8.49 2.53
CA LEU A 53 -9.45 8.37 1.06
C LEU A 53 -8.06 8.34 0.39
N ALA A 54 -7.01 8.79 1.08
CA ALA A 54 -5.63 8.73 0.57
C ALA A 54 -4.99 7.33 0.72
N ALA A 55 -5.69 6.35 1.33
CA ALA A 55 -5.13 5.05 1.64
C ALA A 55 -4.70 4.24 0.40
N ASN A 56 -5.34 4.46 -0.75
CA ASN A 56 -4.92 3.87 -2.02
C ASN A 56 -3.51 4.34 -2.44
N ILE A 57 -3.14 5.58 -2.13
CA ILE A 57 -1.82 6.14 -2.45
C ILE A 57 -0.78 5.64 -1.45
N VAL A 58 -1.16 5.48 -0.18
CA VAL A 58 -0.34 4.78 0.83
C VAL A 58 -0.05 3.34 0.38
N ALA A 59 -1.08 2.61 -0.05
CA ALA A 59 -0.90 1.26 -0.57
C ALA A 59 0.03 1.22 -1.80
N LEU A 60 -0.04 2.21 -2.70
CA LEU A 60 0.86 2.30 -3.84
C LEU A 60 2.32 2.56 -3.43
N GLY A 61 2.55 3.43 -2.45
CA GLY A 61 3.90 3.67 -1.91
C GLY A 61 4.49 2.40 -1.29
N LEU A 62 3.67 1.67 -0.53
CA LEU A 62 4.02 0.38 0.06
C LEU A 62 4.34 -0.68 -1.00
N VAL A 63 3.54 -0.78 -2.07
CA VAL A 63 3.80 -1.69 -3.20
C VAL A 63 5.14 -1.39 -3.85
N ASN A 64 5.44 -0.11 -4.14
CA ASN A 64 6.70 0.24 -4.79
C ASN A 64 7.91 -0.04 -3.90
N ALA A 65 7.80 0.27 -2.60
CA ALA A 65 8.87 0.02 -1.64
C ALA A 65 9.14 -1.49 -1.48
N ALA A 66 8.09 -2.31 -1.43
CA ALA A 66 8.22 -3.76 -1.28
C ALA A 66 8.72 -4.46 -2.56
N ALA A 67 8.27 -4.02 -3.74
CA ALA A 67 8.55 -4.70 -4.99
C ALA A 67 9.66 -4.05 -5.83
N GLY A 68 10.12 -2.84 -5.48
CA GLY A 68 11.20 -2.13 -6.18
C GLY A 68 10.90 -1.85 -7.67
N LEU A 69 9.64 -1.58 -8.01
CA LEU A 69 9.18 -1.53 -9.42
C LEU A 69 9.75 -0.34 -10.19
N VAL A 70 9.76 0.85 -9.57
CA VAL A 70 10.28 2.09 -10.16
C VAL A 70 11.02 2.93 -9.14
N LYS A 71 11.81 3.90 -9.61
CA LYS A 71 12.45 4.91 -8.76
C LYS A 71 11.39 5.79 -8.09
N ASP A 72 11.60 6.13 -6.83
CA ASP A 72 10.64 6.91 -6.05
C ASP A 72 10.39 8.29 -6.66
N GLU A 73 11.42 8.95 -7.20
CA GLU A 73 11.25 10.26 -7.83
C GLU A 73 10.39 10.18 -9.11
N ALA A 74 10.44 9.05 -9.82
CA ALA A 74 9.60 8.83 -10.99
C ALA A 74 8.14 8.62 -10.58
N LEU A 75 7.92 7.89 -9.48
CA LEU A 75 6.58 7.66 -8.94
C LEU A 75 5.97 8.95 -8.37
N GLU A 76 6.73 9.73 -7.59
CA GLU A 76 6.29 11.05 -7.06
C GLU A 76 5.88 11.99 -8.20
N LYS A 77 6.69 12.08 -9.26
CA LYS A 77 6.36 12.90 -10.45
C LYS A 77 5.08 12.42 -11.14
N SER A 78 4.89 11.10 -11.27
CA SER A 78 3.68 10.53 -11.88
C SER A 78 2.43 10.86 -11.08
N ILE A 79 2.53 10.79 -9.74
CA ILE A 79 1.45 11.15 -8.82
C ILE A 79 1.10 12.63 -8.95
N LEU A 80 2.09 13.54 -8.93
CA LEU A 80 1.85 14.97 -9.09
C LEU A 80 1.17 15.32 -10.42
N HIS A 81 1.53 14.65 -11.51
CA HIS A 81 0.92 14.89 -12.81
C HIS A 81 -0.55 14.42 -12.89
N ARG A 82 -0.94 13.45 -12.06
CA ARG A 82 -2.29 12.86 -12.07
C ARG A 82 -3.19 13.38 -10.95
N ALA A 83 -2.61 13.94 -9.89
CA ALA A 83 -3.34 14.42 -8.73
C ALA A 83 -4.30 15.56 -9.12
N PRO A 84 -5.55 15.54 -8.62
CA PRO A 84 -6.43 16.70 -8.71
C PRO A 84 -5.79 17.93 -8.08
N ARG A 85 -6.06 19.11 -8.66
CA ARG A 85 -5.61 20.39 -8.10
C ARG A 85 -6.00 20.53 -6.63
N GLY A 86 -5.04 20.88 -5.78
CA GLY A 86 -5.22 21.06 -4.34
C GLY A 86 -5.06 19.78 -3.52
N SER A 87 -4.69 18.65 -4.13
CA SER A 87 -4.44 17.38 -3.44
C SER A 87 -3.00 16.88 -3.58
N GLU A 88 -2.14 17.61 -4.27
CA GLU A 88 -0.76 17.25 -4.61
C GLU A 88 0.04 16.87 -3.36
N GLU A 89 0.05 17.75 -2.35
CA GLU A 89 0.80 17.55 -1.10
C GLU A 89 0.27 16.33 -0.33
N LEU A 90 -1.05 16.18 -0.22
CA LEU A 90 -1.65 15.03 0.46
C LEU A 90 -1.27 13.71 -0.23
N ASN A 91 -1.26 13.68 -1.56
CA ASN A 91 -0.87 12.50 -2.32
C ASN A 91 0.62 12.18 -2.12
N LEU A 92 1.51 13.19 -2.10
CA LEU A 92 2.92 12.97 -1.80
C LEU A 92 3.14 12.44 -0.38
N GLN A 93 2.47 13.04 0.62
CA GLN A 93 2.53 12.56 2.00
C GLN A 93 2.04 11.13 2.13
N ALA A 94 0.93 10.79 1.46
CA ALA A 94 0.41 9.43 1.43
C ALA A 94 1.39 8.44 0.77
N LEU A 95 1.99 8.81 -0.36
CA LEU A 95 2.95 7.95 -1.04
C LEU A 95 4.17 7.67 -0.16
N ARG A 96 4.71 8.72 0.48
CA ARG A 96 5.85 8.62 1.41
C ARG A 96 5.52 7.82 2.66
N LEU A 97 4.31 7.98 3.20
CA LEU A 97 3.84 7.16 4.33
C LEU A 97 3.82 5.67 3.95
N GLY A 98 3.33 5.33 2.76
CA GLY A 98 3.35 3.96 2.25
C GLY A 98 4.74 3.35 2.23
N ARG A 99 5.71 4.12 1.72
CA ARG A 99 7.13 3.73 1.71
C ARG A 99 7.68 3.52 3.12
N SER A 100 7.46 4.47 4.03
CA SER A 100 7.99 4.37 5.40
C SER A 100 7.43 3.18 6.17
N LEU A 101 6.17 2.79 5.91
CA LEU A 101 5.56 1.62 6.53
C LEU A 101 6.27 0.32 6.15
N TYR A 102 6.80 0.23 4.93
CA TYR A 102 7.62 -0.91 4.50
C TYR A 102 8.98 -0.91 5.19
N GLU A 103 9.67 0.23 5.14
CA GLU A 103 11.03 0.37 5.70
C GLU A 103 11.06 0.09 7.22
N GLN A 104 10.00 0.46 7.95
CA GLN A 104 9.88 0.15 9.37
C GLN A 104 9.57 -1.32 9.66
N GLN A 105 8.95 -2.06 8.74
CA GLN A 105 8.79 -3.51 8.88
C GLN A 105 10.10 -4.26 8.62
N ASP A 106 10.85 -3.84 7.60
CA ASP A 106 12.12 -4.49 7.22
C ASP A 106 13.19 -4.36 8.31
N LEU A 107 13.15 -3.29 9.12
CA LEU A 107 14.02 -3.10 10.28
C LEU A 107 13.77 -4.09 11.44
N HIS A 108 12.71 -4.91 11.38
CA HIS A 108 12.36 -5.89 12.40
C HIS A 108 12.28 -7.32 11.84
N GLY A 109 12.78 -7.55 10.61
CA GLY A 109 12.91 -8.86 9.95
C GLY A 109 14.28 -9.50 10.11
#